data_AF-A0A967SVU9-F1
#
_entry.id   AF-A0A967SVU9-F1
#
_cell.length_a   1.000
_cell.length_b   1.000
_cell.length_c   1.000
_cell.angle_alpha   90.00
_cell.angle_beta   90.00
_cell.angle_gamma   90.00
#
_symmetry.space_group_name_H-M   'P 1'
#
loop_
_entity.id
_entity.type
_entity.pdbx_description
1 polymer ?
#
loop_
_entity_poly.entity_id
_entity_poly.type
_entity_poly.pdbx_seq_one_letter_code
_entity_poly.pdbx_strand_id
1 'polypeptide(L)'
;WPKGSNTTRKKFPLPENDEGFRIITLGDQIYIQGRGFRGLLFGIGHFLRKASYSDVISWEPVNVSTMPDKSIRGHQIGYRNTANSYDAWSVDQYEQYIRDMIVFGVNSIE
;
A
#
# COMPACT_ATOMS: atom_id res chain seq x y z
N TRP A 1 -12.29 15.89 -0.56
CA TRP A 1 -13.41 14.98 -0.23
C TRP A 1 -14.69 15.54 -0.80
N PRO A 2 -15.49 14.75 -1.54
CA PRO A 2 -16.70 15.25 -2.19
C PRO A 2 -17.79 15.55 -1.14
N LYS A 3 -18.71 16.45 -1.48
CA LYS A 3 -19.87 16.78 -0.64
C LYS A 3 -20.71 15.52 -0.37
N GLY A 4 -21.30 15.40 0.83
CA GLY A 4 -22.09 14.21 1.22
C GLY A 4 -21.27 13.02 1.75
N SER A 5 -19.95 13.00 1.59
CA SER A 5 -19.10 11.89 2.07
C SER A 5 -18.93 11.79 3.60
N ASN A 6 -19.50 12.73 4.37
CA ASN A 6 -19.29 12.82 5.82
C ASN A 6 -19.68 11.56 6.58
N THR A 7 -20.83 10.95 6.27
CA THR A 7 -21.30 9.74 6.95
C THR A 7 -20.34 8.58 6.70
N THR A 8 -19.93 8.37 5.45
CA THR A 8 -18.97 7.31 5.08
C THR A 8 -17.60 7.53 5.72
N ARG A 9 -17.09 8.76 5.72
CA ARG A 9 -15.81 9.11 6.37
C ARG A 9 -15.83 8.94 7.89
N LYS A 10 -16.98 9.07 8.54
CA LYS A 10 -17.14 8.79 9.97
C LYS A 10 -17.19 7.28 10.25
N LYS A 11 -17.83 6.51 9.36
CA LYS A 11 -17.85 5.04 9.43
C LYS A 11 -16.46 4.42 9.17
N PHE A 12 -15.67 5.04 8.30
CA PHE A 12 -14.30 4.67 7.97
C PHE A 12 -13.34 5.83 8.31
N PRO A 13 -13.05 6.03 9.62
CA PRO A 13 -12.19 7.12 10.07
C PRO A 13 -10.78 6.96 9.49
N LEU A 14 -10.01 8.03 9.37
CA LEU A 14 -8.59 7.88 9.05
C LEU A 14 -7.86 7.41 10.32
N PRO A 15 -7.06 6.34 10.30
CA PRO A 15 -6.33 5.91 11.48
C PRO A 15 -5.32 6.96 11.97
N GLU A 16 -4.99 6.92 13.26
CA GLU A 16 -4.04 7.86 13.87
C GLU A 16 -2.57 7.53 13.55
N ASN A 17 -2.26 6.27 13.27
CA ASN A 17 -0.91 5.82 12.89
C ASN A 17 -0.49 6.38 11.52
N ASP A 18 0.75 6.85 11.37
CA ASP A 18 1.29 7.43 10.13
C ASP A 18 1.30 6.47 8.93
N GLU A 19 1.36 5.17 9.19
CA GLU A 19 1.26 4.10 8.19
C GLU A 19 -0.18 3.62 7.97
N GLY A 20 -1.14 4.22 8.68
CA GLY A 20 -2.57 3.97 8.50
C GLY A 20 -3.14 4.67 7.28
N PHE A 21 -4.18 4.06 6.71
CA PHE A 21 -4.87 4.58 5.54
C PHE A 21 -6.36 4.26 5.57
N ARG A 22 -7.09 4.96 4.71
CA ARG A 22 -8.46 4.62 4.33
C ARG A 22 -8.65 4.66 2.83
N ILE A 23 -9.56 3.83 2.35
CA ILE A 23 -10.05 3.83 0.98
C ILE A 23 -11.57 3.95 1.05
N ILE A 24 -12.15 4.83 0.24
CA ILE A 24 -13.60 5.02 0.15
C ILE A 24 -13.99 5.09 -1.31
N THR A 25 -15.02 4.34 -1.69
CA THR A 25 -15.64 4.41 -3.02
C THR A 25 -16.89 5.28 -2.97
N LEU A 26 -17.01 6.26 -3.86
CA LEU A 26 -18.13 7.20 -3.95
C LEU A 26 -18.54 7.35 -5.41
N GLY A 27 -19.65 6.72 -5.80
CA GLY A 27 -19.99 6.56 -7.22
C GLY A 27 -18.87 5.83 -7.94
N ASP A 28 -18.45 6.35 -9.09
CA ASP A 28 -17.39 5.76 -9.92
C ASP A 28 -15.98 6.26 -9.54
N GLN A 29 -15.84 6.91 -8.38
CA GLN A 29 -14.57 7.45 -7.92
C GLN A 29 -14.08 6.72 -6.68
N ILE A 30 -12.78 6.43 -6.66
CA ILE A 30 -12.08 5.89 -5.51
C ILE A 30 -11.20 6.96 -4.87
N TYR A 31 -11.27 7.06 -3.55
CA TYR A 31 -10.50 8.00 -2.75
C TYR A 31 -9.60 7.23 -1.80
N ILE A 32 -8.29 7.38 -1.97
CA ILE A 32 -7.27 6.78 -1.09
C ILE A 32 -6.63 7.91 -0.28
N GLN A 33 -6.63 7.78 1.04
CA GLN A 33 -5.98 8.72 1.93
C GLN A 33 -5.12 7.98 2.94
N GLY A 34 -3.82 8.30 2.95
CA GLY A 34 -2.90 7.96 4.03
C GLY A 34 -2.91 9.01 5.13
N ARG A 35 -2.57 8.59 6.36
CA ARG A 35 -2.25 9.50 7.46
C ARG A 35 -0.92 10.21 7.20
N GLY A 36 0.12 9.43 6.90
CA GLY A 36 1.40 9.88 6.40
C GLY A 36 1.68 9.37 4.98
N PHE A 37 2.89 9.66 4.50
CA PHE A 37 3.33 9.25 3.16
C PHE A 37 3.33 7.72 2.98
N ARG A 38 3.83 6.98 3.98
CA ARG A 38 3.81 5.51 3.97
C ARG A 38 2.38 4.97 3.97
N GLY A 39 1.49 5.54 4.78
CA GLY A 39 0.07 5.19 4.76
C GLY A 39 -0.54 5.36 3.37
N LEU A 40 -0.21 6.44 2.66
CA LEU A 40 -0.72 6.67 1.29
C LEU A 40 -0.23 5.57 0.34
N LEU A 41 1.05 5.25 0.36
CA LEU A 41 1.63 4.18 -0.46
C LEU A 41 1.01 2.82 -0.14
N PHE A 42 0.80 2.50 1.13
CA PHE A 42 0.17 1.24 1.54
C PHE A 42 -1.31 1.17 1.14
N GLY A 43 -2.02 2.30 1.16
CA GLY A 43 -3.37 2.40 0.63
C GLY A 43 -3.44 2.17 -0.88
N ILE A 44 -2.50 2.74 -1.63
CA ILE A 44 -2.36 2.50 -3.08
C ILE A 44 -2.06 1.01 -3.34
N GLY A 45 -1.11 0.43 -2.62
CA GLY A 45 -0.78 -1.00 -2.70
C GLY A 45 -1.98 -1.90 -2.40
N HIS A 46 -2.75 -1.58 -1.35
CA HIS A 46 -3.97 -2.30 -1.02
C HIS A 46 -5.02 -2.25 -2.13
N PHE A 47 -5.18 -1.09 -2.78
CA PHE A 47 -6.06 -0.95 -3.94
C PHE A 47 -5.56 -1.79 -5.13
N LEU A 48 -4.29 -1.64 -5.52
CA LEU A 48 -3.73 -2.33 -6.68
C LEU A 48 -3.82 -3.85 -6.57
N ARG A 49 -3.62 -4.43 -5.39
CA ARG A 49 -3.75 -5.88 -5.17
C ARG A 49 -5.20 -6.41 -5.31
N LYS A 50 -6.19 -5.52 -5.28
CA LYS A 50 -7.62 -5.87 -5.38
C LYS A 50 -8.24 -5.43 -6.70
N ALA A 51 -7.58 -4.53 -7.42
CA ALA A 51 -7.98 -4.13 -8.75
C ALA A 51 -7.62 -5.24 -9.76
N SER A 52 -8.36 -5.28 -10.85
CA SER A 52 -8.05 -6.14 -12.00
C SER A 52 -7.61 -5.25 -13.16
N TYR A 53 -6.70 -5.76 -14.00
CA TYR A 53 -6.23 -5.08 -15.20
C TYR A 53 -6.27 -6.05 -16.39
N SER A 54 -6.94 -5.63 -17.45
CA SER A 54 -6.86 -6.25 -18.78
C SER A 54 -6.32 -5.23 -19.78
N ASP A 55 -7.08 -4.15 -20.00
CA ASP A 55 -6.70 -2.96 -20.77
C ASP A 55 -7.05 -1.66 -20.01
N VAL A 56 -8.02 -1.76 -19.10
CA VAL A 56 -8.42 -0.74 -18.16
C VAL A 56 -8.38 -1.30 -16.76
N ILE A 57 -8.12 -0.45 -15.77
CA ILE A 57 -8.20 -0.83 -14.36
C ILE A 57 -9.68 -0.90 -13.98
N SER A 58 -10.11 -2.05 -13.46
CA SER A 58 -11.42 -2.25 -12.86
C SER A 58 -11.29 -2.60 -11.38
N TRP A 59 -12.29 -2.22 -10.58
CA TRP A 59 -12.32 -2.51 -9.15
C TRP A 59 -13.75 -2.62 -8.65
N GLU A 60 -13.94 -3.43 -7.63
CA GLU A 60 -15.19 -3.47 -6.88
C GLU A 60 -15.23 -2.35 -5.83
N PRO A 61 -16.40 -1.78 -5.50
CA PRO A 61 -16.53 -0.78 -4.45
C PRO A 61 -15.94 -1.27 -3.12
N VAL A 62 -14.94 -0.55 -2.64
CA VAL A 62 -14.23 -0.85 -1.38
C VAL A 62 -14.30 0.33 -0.43
N ASN A 63 -14.62 0.04 0.82
CA ASN A 63 -14.53 0.98 1.93
C ASN A 63 -13.76 0.32 3.07
N VAL A 64 -12.59 0.86 3.40
CA VAL A 64 -11.71 0.32 4.44
C VAL A 64 -11.02 1.44 5.19
N SER A 65 -10.78 1.22 6.47
CA SER A 65 -9.89 2.00 7.32
C SER A 65 -9.03 1.03 8.10
N THR A 66 -7.72 1.11 7.95
CA THR A 66 -6.81 0.13 8.56
C THR A 66 -5.40 0.67 8.74
N MET A 67 -4.66 0.07 9.66
CA MET A 67 -3.27 0.38 9.98
C MET A 67 -2.52 -0.92 10.28
N PRO A 68 -1.19 -0.95 10.14
CA PRO A 68 -0.41 -2.14 10.45
C PRO A 68 -0.48 -2.49 11.94
N ASP A 69 -0.54 -3.78 12.25
CA ASP A 69 -0.48 -4.30 13.63
C ASP A 69 0.94 -4.26 14.20
N LYS A 70 1.95 -4.52 13.37
CA LYS A 70 3.37 -4.51 13.77
C LYS A 70 4.06 -3.26 13.24
N SER A 71 4.86 -2.62 14.07
CA SER A 71 5.61 -1.40 13.69
C SER A 71 6.75 -1.67 12.71
N ILE A 72 7.34 -2.86 12.73
CA ILE A 72 8.43 -3.28 11.84
C ILE A 72 7.96 -4.49 11.04
N ARG A 73 8.09 -4.38 9.70
CA ARG A 73 7.70 -5.40 8.73
C ARG A 73 8.72 -5.36 7.61
N GLY A 74 9.59 -6.35 7.51
CA GLY A 74 10.76 -6.28 6.63
C GLY A 74 11.21 -7.60 6.04
N HIS A 75 12.02 -7.51 4.99
CA HIS A 75 12.74 -8.63 4.40
C HIS A 75 14.24 -8.39 4.50
N GLN A 76 14.99 -9.46 4.74
CA GLN A 76 16.45 -9.40 4.70
C GLN A 76 16.93 -9.59 3.25
N ILE A 77 17.78 -8.69 2.77
CA ILE A 77 18.50 -8.83 1.51
C ILE A 77 19.93 -9.26 1.87
N GLY A 78 20.13 -10.57 1.96
CA GLY A 78 21.35 -11.14 2.50
C GLY A 78 22.62 -10.74 1.74
N TYR A 79 23.65 -10.36 2.50
CA TYR A 79 25.04 -10.23 2.05
C TYR A 79 25.83 -11.45 2.54
N ARG A 80 25.98 -12.46 1.67
CA ARG A 80 26.74 -13.69 1.98
C ARG A 80 27.27 -14.33 0.70
N ASN A 81 28.25 -15.23 0.84
CA ASN A 81 28.69 -16.07 -0.27
C ASN A 81 27.49 -16.84 -0.86
N THR A 82 27.40 -16.85 -2.19
CA THR A 82 26.29 -17.42 -2.97
C THR A 82 24.92 -16.85 -2.57
N ALA A 83 24.85 -15.53 -2.33
CA ALA A 83 23.57 -14.86 -2.19
C ALA A 83 22.86 -14.80 -3.55
N ASN A 84 21.53 -14.95 -3.56
CA ASN A 84 20.76 -14.81 -4.78
C ASN A 84 20.40 -13.34 -5.08
N SER A 85 20.90 -12.40 -4.27
CA SER A 85 20.54 -10.98 -4.32
C SER A 85 21.75 -10.08 -4.49
N TYR A 86 22.61 -9.91 -3.48
CA TYR A 86 23.63 -8.85 -3.42
C TYR A 86 24.51 -8.71 -4.68
N ASP A 87 25.08 -9.81 -5.14
CA ASP A 87 25.96 -9.90 -6.31
C ASP A 87 25.23 -10.31 -7.59
N ALA A 88 23.96 -10.71 -7.47
CA ALA A 88 23.18 -11.30 -8.56
C ALA A 88 22.08 -10.36 -9.11
N TRP A 89 21.63 -9.38 -8.33
CA TRP A 89 20.57 -8.46 -8.73
C TRP A 89 21.14 -7.19 -9.36
N SER A 90 20.59 -6.84 -10.51
CA SER A 90 20.73 -5.53 -11.12
C SER A 90 19.99 -4.44 -10.32
N VAL A 91 20.33 -3.18 -10.56
CA VAL A 91 19.64 -2.02 -9.98
C VAL A 91 18.13 -2.06 -10.26
N ASP A 92 17.73 -2.48 -11.46
CA ASP A 92 16.32 -2.56 -11.84
C ASP A 92 15.57 -3.65 -11.05
N GLN A 93 16.23 -4.78 -10.75
CA GLN A 93 15.66 -5.82 -9.91
C GLN A 93 15.49 -5.35 -8.46
N TYR A 94 16.45 -4.58 -7.95
CA TYR A 94 16.33 -3.93 -6.65
C TYR A 94 15.15 -2.96 -6.61
N GLU A 95 15.02 -2.10 -7.63
CA GLU A 95 13.93 -1.14 -7.72
C GLU A 95 12.57 -1.87 -7.73
N GLN A 96 12.42 -2.87 -8.59
CA GLN A 96 11.17 -3.64 -8.68
C GLN A 96 10.85 -4.31 -7.34
N TYR A 97 11.84 -4.96 -6.69
CA TYR A 97 11.63 -5.62 -5.41
C TYR A 97 11.20 -4.65 -4.30
N ILE A 98 11.79 -3.46 -4.24
CA ILE A 98 11.41 -2.42 -3.28
C ILE A 98 9.99 -1.91 -3.56
N ARG A 99 9.61 -1.73 -4.83
CA ARG A 99 8.23 -1.37 -5.21
C ARG A 99 7.22 -2.43 -4.80
N ASP A 100 7.55 -3.70 -4.99
CA ASP A 100 6.70 -4.81 -4.58
C ASP A 100 6.51 -4.82 -3.05
N MET A 101 7.60 -4.63 -2.29
CA MET A 101 7.54 -4.50 -0.83
C MET A 101 6.56 -3.40 -0.37
N ILE A 102 6.57 -2.24 -1.03
CA ILE A 102 5.64 -1.14 -0.73
C ILE A 102 4.18 -1.56 -0.95
N VAL A 103 3.89 -2.30 -2.04
CA VAL A 103 2.53 -2.78 -2.36
C VAL A 103 1.96 -3.67 -1.25
N PHE A 104 2.82 -4.38 -0.53
CA PHE A 104 2.44 -5.26 0.60
C PHE A 104 2.53 -4.60 1.97
N GLY A 105 2.89 -3.32 2.06
CA GLY A 105 2.95 -2.61 3.35
C GLY A 105 4.24 -2.86 4.14
N VAL A 106 5.30 -3.34 3.50
CA VAL A 106 6.62 -3.56 4.12
C VAL A 106 7.33 -2.21 4.30
N ASN A 107 8.03 -2.04 5.42
CA ASN A 107 8.62 -0.75 5.83
C ASN A 107 10.07 -0.82 6.32
N SER A 108 10.70 -2.00 6.25
CA SER A 108 12.06 -2.24 6.69
C SER A 108 12.77 -3.19 5.72
N ILE A 109 14.08 -3.01 5.57
CA ILE A 109 14.98 -3.92 4.84
C ILE A 109 16.18 -4.13 5.75
N GLU A 110 16.61 -5.37 5.91
CA GLU A 110 17.80 -5.75 6.69
C GLU A 110 18.90 -6.32 5.80
#